data_AF-A0A358HV09-F1
#
_entry.id   AF-A0A358HV09-F1
#
_cell.length_a   1.000
_cell.length_b   1.000
_cell.length_c   1.000
_cell.angle_alpha   90.00
_cell.angle_beta   90.00
_cell.angle_gamma   90.00
#
_symmetry.space_group_name_H-M   'P 1'
#
loop_
_entity.id
_entity.type
_entity.pdbx_description
1 polymer ?
#
loop_
_entity_poly.entity_id
_entity_poly.type
_entity_poly.pdbx_seq_one_letter_code
_entity_poly.pdbx_strand_id
1 'polypeptide(L)'
;PDTGQLLDRKIIDQELSKIEKPAGIANPKDFRNEVVKFALRTRANNKGKNPSWTSYEKLREVIEKRMFSQVEDLLPVISFGSKQDSETEKKHNEFVKRMIDRSYTERQTRRLVEWYMRVNKAG
;
A
#
# COMPACT_ATOMS: atom_id res chain seq x y z
N PRO A 1 -4.14 -18.78 -22.56
CA PRO A 1 -5.39 -19.55 -22.37
C PRO A 1 -5.92 -19.29 -20.95
N ASP A 2 -7.03 -18.57 -20.85
CA ASP A 2 -7.68 -18.25 -19.58
C ASP A 2 -8.40 -19.50 -19.07
N THR A 3 -7.64 -20.39 -18.42
CA THR A 3 -8.18 -21.60 -17.79
C THR A 3 -9.16 -21.13 -16.73
N GLY A 4 -10.43 -21.54 -16.79
CA GLY A 4 -11.51 -21.14 -15.85
C GLY A 4 -11.27 -21.38 -14.35
N GLN A 5 -10.04 -21.74 -13.95
CA GLN A 5 -9.47 -21.62 -12.61
C GLN A 5 -9.58 -20.20 -12.02
N LEU A 6 -9.63 -19.15 -12.86
CA LEU A 6 -9.82 -17.76 -12.43
C LEU A 6 -11.19 -17.48 -11.79
N LEU A 7 -12.12 -18.44 -11.82
CA LEU A 7 -13.45 -18.37 -11.19
C LEU A 7 -13.66 -19.40 -10.06
N ASP A 8 -12.67 -20.25 -9.77
CA ASP A 8 -12.78 -21.18 -8.64
C ASP A 8 -12.59 -20.40 -7.33
N ARG A 9 -13.68 -20.29 -6.57
CA ARG A 9 -13.71 -19.60 -5.27
C ARG A 9 -12.65 -20.10 -4.31
N LYS A 10 -12.31 -21.40 -4.34
CA LYS A 10 -11.30 -21.99 -3.45
C LYS A 10 -9.90 -21.55 -3.84
N ILE A 11 -9.60 -21.51 -5.13
CA ILE A 11 -8.30 -21.06 -5.63
C ILE A 11 -8.12 -19.57 -5.35
N ILE A 12 -9.14 -18.76 -5.61
CA ILE A 12 -9.12 -17.32 -5.31
C ILE A 12 -8.93 -17.08 -3.81
N ASP A 13 -9.65 -17.81 -2.96
CA ASP A 13 -9.50 -17.71 -1.51
C ASP A 13 -8.08 -18.03 -1.04
N GLN A 14 -7.47 -19.08 -1.61
CA GLN A 14 -6.09 -19.46 -1.33
C GLN A 14 -5.09 -18.40 -1.78
N GLU A 15 -5.18 -17.92 -3.02
CA GLU A 15 -4.26 -16.91 -3.55
C GLU A 15 -4.37 -15.56 -2.83
N LEU A 16 -5.59 -15.09 -2.55
CA LEU A 16 -5.78 -13.87 -1.78
C LEU A 16 -5.27 -14.01 -0.35
N SER A 17 -5.53 -15.15 0.30
CA SER A 17 -5.07 -15.39 1.68
C SER A 17 -3.54 -15.41 1.80
N LYS A 18 -2.81 -15.84 0.76
CA LYS A 18 -1.33 -15.80 0.73
C LYS A 18 -0.79 -14.36 0.79
N ILE A 19 -1.54 -13.38 0.31
CA ILE A 19 -1.16 -11.95 0.30
C ILE A 19 -1.69 -11.25 1.56
N GLU A 20 -2.93 -11.55 1.94
CA GLU A 20 -3.64 -10.87 3.03
C GLU A 20 -3.08 -11.20 4.41
N LYS A 21 -2.71 -12.47 4.66
CA LYS A 21 -2.13 -12.87 5.96
C LYS A 21 -0.79 -12.17 6.24
N PRO A 22 0.19 -12.13 5.32
CA PRO A 22 1.43 -11.36 5.52
C PRO A 22 1.22 -9.84 5.60
N ALA A 23 0.09 -9.32 5.14
CA ALA A 23 -0.28 -7.91 5.32
C ALA A 23 -0.87 -7.60 6.71
N GLY A 24 -0.96 -8.60 7.59
CA GLY A 24 -1.49 -8.45 8.94
C GLY A 24 -3.01 -8.59 9.05
N ILE A 25 -3.69 -9.08 8.00
CA ILE A 25 -5.13 -9.33 8.04
C ILE A 25 -5.37 -10.68 8.73
N ALA A 26 -5.85 -10.64 9.98
CA ALA A 26 -6.10 -11.84 10.79
C ALA A 26 -7.28 -12.69 10.25
N ASN A 27 -8.34 -12.04 9.73
CA ASN A 27 -9.50 -12.71 9.16
C ASN A 27 -9.78 -12.21 7.73
N PRO A 28 -9.15 -12.82 6.72
CA PRO A 28 -9.27 -12.41 5.33
C PRO A 28 -10.70 -12.38 4.80
N LYS A 29 -11.53 -13.35 5.20
CA LYS A 29 -12.92 -13.46 4.73
C LYS A 29 -13.74 -12.25 5.16
N ASP A 30 -13.67 -11.89 6.44
CA ASP A 30 -14.45 -10.76 6.97
C ASP A 30 -13.91 -9.43 6.47
N PHE A 31 -12.58 -9.29 6.36
CA PHE A 31 -11.96 -8.12 5.77
C PHE A 31 -12.43 -7.89 4.32
N ARG A 32 -12.39 -8.93 3.47
CA ARG A 32 -12.89 -8.84 2.08
C ARG A 32 -14.37 -8.47 2.04
N ASN A 33 -15.19 -9.08 2.89
CA ASN A 33 -16.63 -8.75 2.97
C ASN A 33 -16.86 -7.30 3.37
N GLU A 34 -16.08 -6.77 4.31
CA GLU A 34 -16.18 -5.39 4.77
C GLU A 34 -15.77 -4.40 3.67
N VAL A 35 -14.63 -4.66 3.00
CA VAL A 35 -14.12 -3.85 1.88
C VAL A 35 -15.09 -3.86 0.70
N VAL A 36 -15.66 -5.02 0.34
CA VAL A 36 -16.66 -5.13 -0.74
C VAL A 36 -17.92 -4.34 -0.39
N LYS A 37 -18.46 -4.49 0.82
CA LYS A 37 -19.63 -3.71 1.28
C LYS A 37 -19.36 -2.22 1.30
N PHE A 38 -18.16 -1.80 1.70
CA PHE A 38 -17.74 -0.41 1.63
C PHE A 38 -17.68 0.10 0.19
N ALA A 39 -16.98 -0.62 -0.70
CA ALA A 39 -16.82 -0.22 -2.09
C ALA A 39 -18.16 -0.14 -2.83
N LEU A 40 -19.04 -1.13 -2.65
CA LEU A 40 -20.37 -1.11 -3.26
C LEU A 40 -21.22 0.06 -2.77
N ARG A 41 -21.21 0.36 -1.46
CA ARG A 41 -21.92 1.51 -0.89
C ARG A 41 -21.38 2.84 -1.42
N THR A 42 -20.06 3.02 -1.44
CA THR A 42 -19.46 4.25 -1.96
C THR A 42 -19.70 4.42 -3.45
N ARG A 43 -19.65 3.34 -4.24
CA ARG A 43 -19.97 3.39 -5.67
C ARG A 43 -21.42 3.78 -5.92
N ALA A 44 -22.36 3.21 -5.17
CA ALA A 44 -23.78 3.57 -5.27
C ALA A 44 -24.00 5.07 -5.01
N ASN A 45 -23.28 5.64 -4.03
CA ASN A 45 -23.38 7.04 -3.65
C ASN A 45 -22.58 7.99 -4.57
N ASN A 46 -21.56 7.50 -5.27
CA ASN A 46 -20.64 8.31 -6.10
C ASN A 46 -20.76 8.02 -7.60
N LYS A 47 -21.99 7.87 -8.13
CA LYS A 47 -22.24 7.67 -9.58
C LYS A 47 -21.41 6.53 -10.19
N GLY A 48 -21.24 5.44 -9.44
CA GLY A 48 -20.48 4.26 -9.85
C GLY A 48 -18.96 4.36 -9.65
N LYS A 49 -18.41 5.50 -9.23
CA LYS A 49 -16.97 5.70 -9.02
C LYS A 49 -16.49 4.93 -7.79
N ASN A 50 -15.36 4.24 -7.94
CA ASN A 50 -14.74 3.50 -6.84
C ASN A 50 -14.26 4.47 -5.74
N PRO A 51 -14.30 4.04 -4.46
CA PRO A 51 -13.73 4.82 -3.37
C PRO A 51 -12.21 4.99 -3.55
N SER A 52 -11.68 6.11 -3.03
CA SER A 52 -10.22 6.21 -2.82
C SER A 52 -9.79 5.17 -1.78
N TRP A 53 -8.65 4.49 -1.98
CA TRP A 53 -8.13 3.53 -1.00
C TRP A 53 -7.85 4.18 0.36
N THR A 54 -7.59 5.50 0.40
CA THR A 54 -7.38 6.28 1.62
C THR A 54 -8.67 6.59 2.38
N SER A 55 -9.84 6.43 1.77
CA SER A 55 -11.13 6.83 2.36
C SER A 55 -11.68 5.85 3.39
N TYR A 56 -11.03 4.70 3.54
CA TYR A 56 -11.41 3.68 4.50
C TYR A 56 -10.21 3.27 5.35
N GLU A 57 -10.31 3.56 6.64
CA GLU A 57 -9.21 3.48 7.59
C GLU A 57 -8.56 2.10 7.63
N LYS A 58 -9.34 1.02 7.77
CA LYS A 58 -8.77 -0.34 7.82
C LYS A 58 -8.03 -0.73 6.55
N LEU A 59 -8.53 -0.33 5.38
CA LEU A 59 -7.84 -0.58 4.11
C LEU A 59 -6.57 0.25 4.00
N ARG A 60 -6.62 1.52 4.41
CA ARG A 60 -5.47 2.41 4.46
C ARG A 60 -4.38 1.85 5.38
N GLU A 61 -4.73 1.45 6.60
CA GLU A 61 -3.78 0.89 7.58
C GLU A 61 -3.08 -0.36 7.06
N VAL A 62 -3.81 -1.29 6.44
CA VAL A 62 -3.22 -2.50 5.86
C VAL A 62 -2.24 -2.15 4.74
N ILE A 63 -2.62 -1.24 3.85
CA ILE A 63 -1.77 -0.79 2.73
C ILE A 63 -0.52 -0.09 3.27
N GLU A 64 -0.69 0.86 4.19
CA GLU A 64 0.40 1.58 4.83
C GLU A 64 1.34 0.59 5.54
N LYS A 65 0.82 -0.27 6.42
CA LYS A 65 1.63 -1.28 7.12
C LYS A 65 2.35 -2.23 6.17
N ARG A 66 1.71 -2.71 5.10
CA ARG A 66 2.35 -3.60 4.12
C ARG A 66 3.45 -2.88 3.34
N MET A 67 3.24 -1.62 2.95
CA MET A 67 4.25 -0.82 2.28
C MET A 67 5.40 -0.49 3.23
N PHE A 68 5.12 -0.08 4.47
CA PHE A 68 6.13 0.35 5.44
C PHE A 68 6.88 -0.81 6.10
N SER A 69 6.25 -1.96 6.39
CA SER A 69 6.96 -3.14 6.92
C SER A 69 8.02 -3.68 5.95
N GLN A 70 7.87 -3.45 4.64
CA GLN A 70 8.90 -3.76 3.64
C GLN A 70 9.90 -2.62 3.40
N VAL A 71 9.71 -1.47 4.03
CA VAL A 71 10.50 -0.24 3.89
C VAL A 71 11.26 0.10 5.18
N GLU A 72 10.81 -0.37 6.35
CA GLU A 72 11.52 -0.26 7.63
C GLU A 72 12.90 -0.95 7.56
N ASP A 73 13.00 -2.08 6.86
CA ASP A 73 14.29 -2.73 6.53
C ASP A 73 15.16 -1.92 5.54
N LEU A 74 14.61 -0.84 4.93
CA LEU A 74 15.27 0.00 3.93
C LEU A 74 15.50 1.44 4.40
N LEU A 75 15.21 1.77 5.66
CA LEU A 75 15.41 3.11 6.22
C LEU A 75 16.60 3.16 7.18
N PRO A 76 17.81 3.34 6.62
CA PRO A 76 18.71 4.35 7.15
C PRO A 76 18.98 5.40 6.06
N VAL A 77 17.92 6.03 5.54
CA VAL A 77 18.03 7.18 4.60
C VAL A 77 17.21 8.38 5.09
N ILE A 78 17.07 8.52 6.40
CA ILE A 78 16.62 9.78 7.01
C ILE A 78 17.46 10.03 8.25
N SER A 79 18.78 10.20 8.07
CA SER A 79 19.52 11.04 9.01
C SER A 79 19.34 12.48 8.55
N PHE A 80 18.51 13.18 9.30
CA PHE A 80 18.33 14.61 9.29
C PHE A 80 19.67 15.36 9.32
N GLY A 81 19.86 16.25 8.35
CA GLY A 81 20.83 17.33 8.39
C GLY A 81 20.43 18.31 7.31
N SER A 82 20.31 19.60 7.64
CA SER A 82 19.88 20.69 6.76
C SER A 82 20.87 21.03 5.62
N LYS A 83 21.71 20.07 5.22
CA LYS A 83 22.60 20.17 4.07
C LYS A 83 22.16 19.14 3.04
N GLN A 84 21.81 19.63 1.86
CA GLN A 84 21.53 18.82 0.68
C GLN A 84 22.82 18.13 0.24
N ASP A 85 23.24 17.09 0.94
CA ASP A 85 24.35 16.27 0.51
C ASP A 85 23.88 15.40 -0.66
N SER A 86 24.60 15.46 -1.77
CA SER A 86 24.31 14.71 -3.00
C SER A 86 24.13 13.20 -2.79
N GLU A 87 24.66 12.66 -1.70
CA GLU A 87 24.50 11.27 -1.27
C GLU A 87 23.06 10.95 -0.84
N THR A 88 22.39 11.88 -0.15
CA THR A 88 21.01 11.74 0.31
C THR A 88 20.04 11.72 -0.87
N GLU A 89 20.27 12.58 -1.87
CA GLU A 89 19.48 12.61 -3.10
C GLU A 89 19.64 11.32 -3.91
N LYS A 90 20.88 10.79 -4.02
CA LYS A 90 21.13 9.50 -4.65
C LYS A 90 20.38 8.36 -3.96
N LYS A 91 20.45 8.27 -2.64
CA LYS A 91 19.74 7.24 -1.87
C LYS A 91 18.21 7.37 -1.99
N HIS A 92 17.68 8.59 -2.06
CA HIS A 92 16.26 8.83 -2.35
C HIS A 92 15.87 8.32 -3.74
N ASN A 93 16.67 8.64 -4.76
CA ASN A 93 16.41 8.19 -6.13
C ASN A 93 16.49 6.67 -6.27
N GLU A 94 17.42 6.01 -5.58
CA GLU A 94 17.49 4.55 -5.51
C GLU A 94 16.28 3.92 -4.82
N PHE A 95 15.80 4.54 -3.73
CA PHE A 95 14.56 4.11 -3.08
C PHE A 95 13.36 4.19 -4.03
N VAL A 96 13.23 5.30 -4.75
CA VAL A 96 12.16 5.50 -5.75
C VAL A 96 12.23 4.42 -6.84
N LYS A 97 13.43 4.12 -7.37
CA LYS A 97 13.62 3.04 -8.36
C LYS A 97 13.19 1.68 -7.84
N ARG A 98 13.61 1.30 -6.63
CA ARG A 98 13.20 0.01 -6.02
C ARG A 98 11.68 -0.10 -5.84
N MET A 99 11.01 1.00 -5.55
CA MET A 99 9.55 1.02 -5.44
C MET A 99 8.87 0.88 -6.80
N ILE A 100 9.46 1.45 -7.85
CA ILE A 100 9.01 1.24 -9.24
C ILE A 100 9.14 -0.22 -9.65
N ASP A 101 10.26 -0.87 -9.31
CA ASP A 101 10.46 -2.31 -9.56
C ASP A 101 9.41 -3.18 -8.85
N ARG A 102 8.85 -2.68 -7.74
CA ARG A 102 7.76 -3.31 -6.99
C ARG A 102 6.36 -2.94 -7.48
N SER A 103 6.25 -2.38 -8.70
CA SER A 103 5.00 -1.94 -9.34
C SER A 103 4.30 -0.74 -8.68
N TYR A 104 5.02 0.07 -7.89
CA TYR A 104 4.51 1.36 -7.43
C TYR A 104 4.87 2.47 -8.43
N THR A 105 3.99 3.42 -8.66
CA THR A 105 4.34 4.60 -9.47
C THR A 105 5.24 5.54 -8.69
N GLU A 106 6.10 6.27 -9.40
CA GLU A 106 6.95 7.32 -8.81
C GLU A 106 6.14 8.32 -7.97
N ARG A 107 4.95 8.69 -8.45
CA ARG A 107 4.03 9.60 -7.76
C ARG A 107 3.51 9.03 -6.44
N GLN A 108 3.18 7.74 -6.40
CA GLN A 108 2.75 7.07 -5.16
C GLN A 108 3.90 7.05 -4.16
N THR A 109 5.10 6.69 -4.60
CA THR A 109 6.29 6.64 -3.77
C THR A 109 6.65 8.02 -3.19
N ARG A 110 6.66 9.07 -4.02
CA ARG A 110 6.98 10.43 -3.58
C ARG A 110 5.98 10.95 -2.54
N ARG A 111 4.68 10.79 -2.80
CA ARG A 111 3.62 11.21 -1.85
C ARG A 111 3.74 10.50 -0.51
N LEU A 112 4.12 9.22 -0.53
CA LEU A 112 4.28 8.41 0.67
C LEU A 112 5.48 8.87 1.50
N VAL A 113 6.62 9.15 0.86
CA VAL A 113 7.81 9.73 1.53
C VAL A 113 7.48 11.09 2.13
N GLU A 114 6.80 11.97 1.39
CA GLU A 114 6.39 13.28 1.89
C GLU A 114 5.43 13.22 3.08
N TRP A 115 4.50 12.26 3.08
CA TRP A 115 3.58 12.04 4.20
C TRP A 115 4.33 11.51 5.42
N TYR A 116 5.18 10.50 5.25
CA TYR A 116 5.96 9.91 6.33
C TYR A 116 6.87 10.96 7.00
N MET A 117 7.54 11.78 6.20
CA MET A 117 8.34 12.91 6.67
C MET A 117 7.53 13.94 7.45
N ARG A 118 6.27 14.16 7.09
CA ARG A 118 5.36 15.06 7.83
C ARG A 118 4.91 14.46 9.15
N VAL A 119 4.57 13.18 9.18
CA VAL A 119 4.12 12.48 10.38
C VAL A 119 5.25 12.32 11.40
N ASN A 120 6.46 11.95 10.97
CA ASN A 120 7.63 11.85 11.86
C ASN A 120 8.19 13.20 12.32
N LYS A 121 7.96 14.30 11.58
CA LYS A 121 8.33 15.66 12.03
C LYS A 121 7.32 16.26 13.01
N ALA A 122 6.12 15.73 13.05
CA ALA A 122 5.03 16.20 13.90
C ALA A 122 4.97 15.46 15.26
N GLY A 123 5.85 14.48 15.48
CA GLY A 123 6.02 13.74 16.73
C GLY A 123 7.34 14.08 17.42
#